data_AF-A0A0N4VUU8-F1
#
_entry.id   AF-A0A0N4VUU8-F1
#
_cell.length_a   1.000
_cell.length_b   1.000
_cell.length_c   1.000
_cell.angle_alpha   90.00
_cell.angle_beta   90.00
_cell.angle_gamma   90.00
#
_symmetry.space_group_name_H-M   'P 1'
#
loop_
_entity.id
_entity.type
_entity.pdbx_description
1 polymer ?
#
loop_
_entity_poly.entity_id
_entity_poly.type
_entity_poly.pdbx_seq_one_letter_code
_entity_poly.pdbx_strand_id
1 'polypeptide(L)'
;MIAKLLLAVSLVYVASADTCIHCICLHESGCKPVGCEMDVGSLSCGYYQIKLPYYEDCGTPGRKNGEDVTTAWKRCADDYDCSTQCVNAYVKRYQGGCSSTGEGSCQIMSRLHNGGPSGCKNSGTVGYWNAIQKCCGLYAASADTCIHCICLHESGCKPVGCEMDVGSLSCGYYQIKLPYYEDCGTPGRKSGEDLTTAWKRCADDYNCSTQCVNAYVKRYKGGCSSTGEGECQ
;
A
#
# COMPACT_ATOMS: atom_id res chain seq x y z
N MET A 1 13.26 2.05 51.04
CA MET A 1 13.53 2.57 49.68
C MET A 1 12.78 1.68 48.70
N ILE A 2 11.60 2.08 48.25
CA ILE A 2 10.76 1.29 47.33
C ILE A 2 10.97 1.88 45.95
N ALA A 3 11.74 1.19 45.11
CA ALA A 3 11.85 1.53 43.70
C ALA A 3 10.52 1.19 43.02
N LYS A 4 9.75 2.22 42.63
CA LYS A 4 8.56 2.07 41.80
C LYS A 4 9.02 1.70 40.39
N LEU A 5 8.90 0.42 40.04
CA LEU A 5 9.04 -0.06 38.68
C LEU A 5 7.80 0.42 37.89
N LEU A 6 7.94 1.52 37.16
CA LEU A 6 6.93 1.95 36.19
C LEU A 6 7.11 1.10 34.93
N LEU A 7 6.28 0.07 34.79
CA LEU A 7 6.05 -0.62 33.52
C LEU A 7 5.41 0.38 32.56
N ALA A 8 6.22 0.98 31.69
CA ALA A 8 5.74 1.69 30.52
C ALA A 8 5.14 0.65 29.56
N VAL A 9 3.82 0.45 29.64
CA VAL A 9 3.09 -0.26 28.59
C VAL A 9 2.99 0.70 27.43
N SER A 10 3.95 0.61 26.51
CA SER A 10 3.85 1.26 25.20
C SER A 10 2.63 0.69 24.49
N LEU A 11 1.54 1.44 24.44
CA LEU A 11 0.43 1.15 23.55
C LEU A 11 0.96 1.32 22.12
N VAL A 12 1.42 0.22 21.54
CA VAL A 12 1.67 0.08 20.11
C VAL A 12 0.30 0.05 19.42
N TYR A 13 -0.36 1.20 19.37
CA TYR A 13 -1.53 1.43 18.53
C TYR A 13 -1.03 1.67 17.10
N VAL A 14 -0.28 0.73 16.54
CA VAL A 14 0.28 0.86 15.21
C VAL A 14 -0.81 0.54 14.20
N ALA A 15 -1.23 1.56 13.46
CA ALA A 15 -1.39 1.59 12.00
C ALA A 15 -1.98 0.37 11.27
N SER A 16 -2.75 -0.49 11.93
CA SER A 16 -3.26 -1.74 11.32
C SER A 16 -4.18 -1.50 10.13
N ALA A 17 -4.87 -0.36 10.10
CA ALA A 17 -5.72 0.03 8.98
C ALA A 17 -4.89 0.52 7.77
N ASP A 18 -3.84 1.31 8.01
CA ASP A 18 -2.97 1.85 6.96
C ASP A 18 -2.15 0.73 6.30
N THR A 19 -1.70 -0.26 7.06
CA THR A 19 -1.07 -1.47 6.51
C THR A 19 -2.07 -2.33 5.72
N CYS A 20 -3.33 -2.40 6.18
CA CYS A 20 -4.35 -3.26 5.59
C CYS A 20 -4.73 -2.81 4.18
N ILE A 21 -5.08 -1.54 4.04
CA ILE A 21 -5.50 -0.98 2.76
C ILE A 21 -4.35 -1.03 1.75
N HIS A 22 -3.11 -0.79 2.19
CA HIS A 22 -1.93 -0.95 1.35
C HIS A 22 -1.77 -2.41 0.86
N CYS A 23 -1.97 -3.39 1.73
CA CYS A 23 -1.94 -4.80 1.33
C CYS A 23 -3.06 -5.19 0.35
N ILE A 24 -4.25 -4.61 0.49
CA ILE A 24 -5.32 -4.75 -0.50
C ILE A 24 -4.85 -4.18 -1.85
N CYS A 25 -4.31 -2.96 -1.86
CA CYS A 25 -3.77 -2.32 -3.06
C CYS A 25 -2.73 -3.20 -3.79
N LEU A 26 -1.77 -3.75 -3.02
CA LEU A 26 -0.75 -4.65 -3.55
C LEU A 26 -1.34 -5.95 -4.12
N HIS A 27 -2.34 -6.52 -3.45
CA HIS A 27 -2.99 -7.74 -3.90
C HIS A 27 -3.79 -7.53 -5.18
N GLU A 28 -4.53 -6.42 -5.28
CA GLU A 28 -5.42 -6.13 -6.41
C GLU A 28 -4.67 -5.72 -7.69
N SER A 29 -3.59 -4.94 -7.56
CA SER A 29 -2.93 -4.33 -8.73
C SER A 29 -1.41 -4.26 -8.64
N GLY A 30 -0.79 -4.79 -7.59
CA GLY A 30 0.59 -4.44 -7.24
C GLY A 30 0.72 -2.96 -6.83
N CYS A 31 -0.40 -2.39 -6.38
CA CYS A 31 -0.59 -0.98 -6.06
C CYS A 31 -0.22 -0.02 -7.20
N LYS A 32 -0.88 -0.22 -8.35
CA LYS A 32 -0.67 0.54 -9.59
C LYS A 32 -2.00 0.92 -10.27
N PRO A 33 -2.01 2.00 -11.06
CA PRO A 33 -3.15 2.35 -11.90
C PRO A 33 -3.18 1.47 -13.14
N VAL A 34 -3.77 0.28 -13.01
CA VAL A 34 -3.80 -0.75 -14.08
C VAL A 34 -4.92 -0.54 -15.09
N GLY A 35 -5.71 0.54 -14.99
CA GLY A 35 -6.89 0.73 -15.83
C GLY A 35 -7.99 -0.28 -15.47
N CYS A 36 -8.84 -0.61 -16.44
CA CYS A 36 -9.99 -1.49 -16.21
C CYS A 36 -9.84 -2.84 -16.89
N GLU A 37 -10.05 -3.91 -16.13
CA GLU A 37 -9.99 -5.29 -16.58
C GLU A 37 -11.35 -5.98 -16.39
N MET A 38 -11.67 -6.93 -17.27
CA MET A 38 -12.90 -7.72 -17.15
C MET A 38 -12.77 -8.75 -16.03
N ASP A 39 -13.64 -8.64 -15.03
CA ASP A 39 -13.70 -9.52 -13.86
C ASP A 39 -15.15 -9.98 -13.57
N VAL A 40 -15.39 -11.28 -13.78
CA VAL A 40 -16.67 -11.98 -13.57
C VAL A 40 -17.87 -11.17 -14.11
N GLY A 41 -17.84 -10.84 -15.41
CA GLY A 41 -18.97 -10.22 -16.11
C GLY A 41 -19.10 -8.70 -15.95
N SER A 42 -18.16 -8.04 -15.27
CA SER A 42 -18.12 -6.58 -15.12
C SER A 42 -16.69 -6.06 -15.14
N LEU A 43 -16.49 -4.78 -15.40
CA LEU A 43 -15.17 -4.16 -15.29
C LEU A 43 -14.81 -3.85 -13.82
N SER A 44 -13.58 -4.17 -13.45
CA SER A 44 -12.91 -3.75 -12.21
C SER A 44 -11.75 -2.82 -12.57
N CYS A 45 -11.57 -1.70 -11.87
CA CYS A 45 -10.62 -0.67 -12.29
C CYS A 45 -9.59 -0.28 -11.21
N GLY A 46 -8.37 0.03 -11.66
CA GLY A 46 -7.34 0.77 -10.96
C GLY A 46 -6.74 0.10 -9.74
N TYR A 47 -6.27 0.91 -8.80
CA TYR A 47 -5.42 0.48 -7.66
C TYR A 47 -6.04 -0.63 -6.82
N TYR A 48 -7.35 -0.58 -6.64
CA TYR A 48 -8.11 -1.49 -5.80
C TYR A 48 -9.16 -2.29 -6.58
N GLN A 49 -9.03 -2.37 -7.91
CA GLN A 49 -9.97 -3.12 -8.77
C GLN A 49 -11.45 -2.80 -8.47
N ILE A 50 -11.76 -1.52 -8.26
CA ILE A 50 -13.08 -1.03 -7.86
C ILE A 50 -14.05 -1.20 -9.02
N LYS A 51 -15.21 -1.82 -8.77
CA LYS A 51 -16.34 -1.90 -9.72
C LYS A 51 -17.24 -0.67 -9.64
N LEU A 52 -17.99 -0.37 -10.70
CA LEU A 52 -18.89 0.80 -10.73
C LEU A 52 -19.89 0.85 -9.55
N PRO A 53 -20.61 -0.23 -9.18
CA PRO A 53 -21.53 -0.18 -8.04
C PRO A 53 -20.82 0.09 -6.70
N TYR A 54 -19.58 -0.38 -6.55
CA TYR A 54 -18.76 -0.09 -5.38
C TYR A 54 -18.46 1.42 -5.30
N TYR A 55 -18.12 2.04 -6.43
CA TYR A 55 -17.84 3.47 -6.51
C TYR A 55 -19.07 4.34 -6.23
N GLU A 56 -20.24 3.93 -6.72
CA GLU A 56 -21.50 4.58 -6.39
C GLU A 56 -21.77 4.51 -4.88
N ASP A 57 -21.55 3.34 -4.29
CA ASP A 57 -21.79 3.12 -2.86
C ASP A 57 -20.82 3.85 -1.94
N CYS A 58 -19.59 4.11 -2.39
CA CYS A 58 -18.61 4.90 -1.65
C CYS A 58 -18.85 6.42 -1.76
N GLY A 59 -19.91 6.86 -2.43
CA GLY A 59 -20.29 8.27 -2.54
C GLY A 59 -19.67 9.02 -3.72
N THR A 60 -19.13 8.30 -4.71
CA THR A 60 -18.54 8.87 -5.94
C THR A 60 -17.47 9.96 -5.70
N PRO A 61 -16.44 9.71 -4.87
CA PRO A 61 -15.39 10.70 -4.61
C PRO A 61 -14.70 11.15 -5.90
N GLY A 62 -14.28 12.42 -5.92
CA GLY A 62 -13.61 13.03 -7.07
C GLY A 62 -14.50 13.30 -8.29
N ARG A 63 -15.79 12.93 -8.27
CA ARG A 63 -16.74 13.24 -9.35
C ARG A 63 -17.06 14.73 -9.39
N LYS A 64 -16.97 15.33 -10.58
CA LYS A 64 -17.29 16.74 -10.82
C LYS A 64 -18.78 16.91 -11.11
N ASN A 65 -19.31 18.11 -10.86
CA ASN A 65 -20.71 18.41 -11.16
C ASN A 65 -21.00 18.23 -12.67
N GLY A 66 -22.04 17.46 -13.00
CA GLY A 66 -22.40 17.13 -14.39
C GLY A 66 -21.51 16.08 -15.07
N GLU A 67 -20.48 15.54 -14.40
CA GLU A 67 -19.63 14.49 -14.96
C GLU A 67 -20.38 13.14 -14.98
N ASP A 68 -20.22 12.39 -16.08
CA ASP A 68 -20.69 11.01 -16.19
C ASP A 68 -20.06 10.13 -15.09
N VAL A 69 -20.87 9.29 -14.45
CA VAL A 69 -20.43 8.49 -13.29
C VAL A 69 -19.39 7.44 -13.70
N THR A 70 -19.49 6.88 -14.91
CA THR A 70 -18.55 5.87 -15.41
C THR A 70 -17.18 6.50 -15.65
N THR A 71 -17.16 7.71 -16.20
CA THR A 71 -15.94 8.49 -16.43
C THR A 71 -15.28 8.87 -15.10
N ALA A 72 -16.06 9.37 -14.14
CA ALA A 72 -15.57 9.71 -12.81
C ALA A 72 -15.03 8.49 -12.06
N TRP A 73 -15.73 7.36 -12.13
CA TRP A 73 -15.33 6.09 -11.54
C TRP A 73 -13.96 5.63 -12.04
N LYS A 74 -13.77 5.53 -13.36
CA LYS A 74 -12.50 5.07 -13.94
C LYS A 74 -11.33 5.98 -13.55
N ARG A 75 -11.53 7.29 -13.65
CA ARG A 75 -10.53 8.29 -13.24
C ARG A 75 -10.21 8.20 -11.75
N CYS A 76 -11.22 8.04 -10.90
CA CYS A 76 -11.01 7.90 -9.46
C CYS A 76 -10.32 6.58 -9.10
N ALA A 77 -10.66 5.49 -9.80
CA ALA A 77 -10.07 4.18 -9.56
C ALA A 77 -8.56 4.15 -9.89
N ASP A 78 -8.13 4.86 -10.94
CA ASP A 78 -6.73 5.04 -11.33
C ASP A 78 -6.02 6.19 -10.59
N ASP A 79 -6.68 6.86 -9.65
CA ASP A 79 -6.09 7.86 -8.76
C ASP A 79 -5.96 7.27 -7.36
N TYR A 80 -4.73 7.22 -6.82
CA TYR A 80 -4.47 6.51 -5.57
C TYR A 80 -5.26 7.10 -4.41
N ASP A 81 -5.27 8.42 -4.26
CA ASP A 81 -5.93 9.07 -3.13
C ASP A 81 -7.46 8.99 -3.24
N CYS A 82 -8.01 9.19 -4.44
CA CYS A 82 -9.44 9.08 -4.70
C CYS A 82 -9.97 7.66 -4.48
N SER A 83 -9.26 6.66 -5.00
CA SER A 83 -9.63 5.25 -4.82
C SER A 83 -9.48 4.80 -3.36
N THR A 84 -8.44 5.25 -2.65
CA THR A 84 -8.27 5.01 -1.20
C THR A 84 -9.43 5.64 -0.41
N GLN A 85 -9.83 6.87 -0.73
CA GLN A 85 -11.01 7.51 -0.13
C GLN A 85 -12.29 6.69 -0.38
N CYS A 86 -12.45 6.17 -1.60
CA CYS A 86 -13.59 5.32 -1.94
C CYS A 86 -13.62 4.02 -1.12
N VAL A 87 -12.50 3.31 -1.01
CA VAL A 87 -12.42 2.08 -0.20
C VAL A 87 -12.77 2.37 1.27
N ASN A 88 -12.18 3.41 1.85
CA ASN A 88 -12.46 3.80 3.24
C ASN A 88 -13.93 4.19 3.45
N ALA A 89 -14.54 4.94 2.53
CA ALA A 89 -15.95 5.32 2.60
C ALA A 89 -16.89 4.10 2.48
N TYR A 90 -16.56 3.16 1.59
CA TYR A 90 -17.32 1.92 1.43
C TYR A 90 -17.27 1.05 2.68
N VAL A 91 -16.08 0.85 3.25
CA VAL A 91 -15.88 0.10 4.50
C VAL A 91 -16.64 0.79 5.64
N LYS A 92 -16.52 2.11 5.77
CA LYS A 92 -17.25 2.89 6.77
C LYS A 92 -18.76 2.70 6.66
N ARG A 93 -19.30 2.64 5.43
CA ARG A 93 -20.72 2.42 5.15
C ARG A 93 -21.19 1.03 5.57
N TYR A 94 -20.40 -0.02 5.35
CA TYR A 94 -20.85 -1.41 5.49
C TYR A 94 -20.32 -2.16 6.71
N GLN A 95 -19.26 -1.70 7.37
CA GLN A 95 -18.62 -2.37 8.51
C GLN A 95 -19.58 -2.66 9.68
N GLY A 96 -20.60 -1.84 9.90
CA GLY A 96 -21.61 -2.08 10.95
C GLY A 96 -22.34 -3.41 10.77
N GLY A 97 -22.51 -3.85 9.52
CA GLY A 97 -23.10 -5.14 9.17
C GLY A 97 -22.25 -6.35 9.59
N CYS A 98 -20.97 -6.15 9.91
CA CYS A 98 -20.02 -7.18 10.30
C CYS A 98 -19.86 -7.33 11.82
N SER A 99 -20.53 -6.52 12.63
CA SER A 99 -20.36 -6.51 14.09
C SER A 99 -20.57 -7.89 14.74
N SER A 100 -21.39 -8.76 14.14
CA SER A 100 -21.66 -10.11 14.64
C SER A 100 -20.58 -11.15 14.33
N THR A 101 -19.56 -10.84 13.52
CA THR A 101 -18.54 -11.81 13.12
C THR A 101 -17.39 -11.92 14.12
N GLY A 102 -17.20 -10.90 14.97
CA GLY A 102 -16.08 -10.84 15.93
C GLY A 102 -14.71 -10.61 15.29
N GLU A 103 -14.67 -10.25 14.00
CA GLU A 103 -13.44 -10.09 13.24
C GLU A 103 -12.76 -8.74 13.50
N GLY A 104 -11.44 -8.70 13.32
CA GLY A 104 -10.66 -7.46 13.39
C GLY A 104 -10.94 -6.51 12.21
N SER A 105 -10.58 -5.24 12.38
CA SER A 105 -10.81 -4.17 11.39
C SER A 105 -10.28 -4.50 9.99
N CYS A 106 -9.06 -5.04 9.89
CA CYS A 106 -8.46 -5.38 8.59
C CYS A 106 -9.19 -6.54 7.91
N GLN A 107 -9.52 -7.60 8.66
CA GLN A 107 -10.30 -8.72 8.12
C GLN A 107 -11.67 -8.26 7.62
N ILE A 108 -12.36 -7.38 8.38
CA ILE A 108 -13.61 -6.77 7.94
C ILE A 108 -13.41 -5.97 6.65
N MET A 109 -12.39 -5.11 6.59
CA MET A 109 -12.07 -4.30 5.41
C MET A 109 -11.81 -5.18 4.18
N SER A 110 -10.94 -6.18 4.28
CA SER A 110 -10.61 -7.08 3.17
C SER A 110 -11.82 -7.86 2.69
N ARG A 111 -12.62 -8.41 3.61
CA ARG A 111 -13.78 -9.22 3.26
C ARG A 111 -14.91 -8.38 2.66
N LEU A 112 -15.12 -7.15 3.13
CA LEU A 112 -16.06 -6.20 2.50
C LEU A 112 -15.59 -5.75 1.12
N HIS A 113 -14.29 -5.52 0.95
CA HIS A 113 -13.72 -5.13 -0.33
C HIS A 113 -13.95 -6.20 -1.39
N ASN A 114 -13.62 -7.46 -1.08
CA ASN A 114 -13.75 -8.58 -1.99
C ASN A 114 -15.20 -9.07 -2.19
N GLY A 115 -16.01 -9.08 -1.13
CA GLY A 115 -17.35 -9.70 -1.13
C GLY A 115 -18.52 -8.74 -1.09
N GLY A 116 -18.28 -7.42 -1.15
CA GLY A 116 -19.33 -6.41 -1.09
C GLY A 116 -19.97 -6.25 0.30
N PRO A 117 -21.21 -5.74 0.40
CA PRO A 117 -21.81 -5.26 1.65
C PRO A 117 -21.97 -6.32 2.77
N SER A 118 -21.99 -7.61 2.40
CA SER A 118 -22.08 -8.74 3.32
C SER A 118 -20.86 -9.66 3.26
N GLY A 119 -19.74 -9.19 2.69
CA GLY A 119 -18.56 -10.01 2.42
C GLY A 119 -17.98 -10.68 3.67
N CYS A 120 -18.03 -10.03 4.83
CA CYS A 120 -17.61 -10.60 6.13
C CYS A 120 -18.47 -11.79 6.61
N LYS A 121 -19.66 -12.00 6.04
CA LYS A 121 -20.52 -13.16 6.33
C LYS A 121 -20.41 -14.26 5.29
N ASN A 122 -19.74 -13.99 4.16
CA ASN A 122 -19.60 -14.94 3.06
C ASN A 122 -18.29 -15.71 3.18
N SER A 123 -18.33 -17.02 3.40
CA SER A 123 -17.13 -17.86 3.52
C SER A 123 -16.22 -17.81 2.28
N GLY A 124 -16.74 -17.46 1.10
CA GLY A 124 -15.94 -17.28 -0.11
C GLY A 124 -14.85 -16.22 -0.02
N THR A 125 -14.99 -15.23 0.88
CA THR A 125 -14.01 -14.15 1.07
C THR A 125 -12.89 -14.50 2.05
N VAL A 126 -12.94 -15.67 2.70
CA VAL A 126 -11.90 -16.10 3.65
C VAL A 126 -10.56 -16.33 2.95
N GLY A 127 -10.58 -16.91 1.73
CA GLY A 127 -9.38 -17.10 0.93
C GLY A 127 -8.68 -15.77 0.60
N TYR A 128 -9.48 -14.76 0.25
CA TYR A 128 -9.00 -13.40 0.02
C TYR A 128 -8.36 -12.81 1.29
N TRP A 129 -9.05 -12.88 2.43
CA TRP A 129 -8.49 -12.43 3.71
C TRP A 129 -7.15 -13.11 4.03
N ASN A 130 -7.03 -14.43 3.84
CA ASN A 130 -5.79 -15.15 4.10
C ASN A 130 -4.63 -14.66 3.22
N ALA A 131 -4.90 -14.15 2.00
CA ALA A 131 -3.89 -13.53 1.16
C ALA A 131 -3.47 -12.16 1.71
N ILE A 132 -4.43 -11.31 2.11
CA ILE A 132 -4.15 -9.99 2.69
C ILE A 132 -3.43 -10.10 4.04
N GLN A 133 -3.84 -11.05 4.89
CA GLN A 133 -3.21 -11.30 6.17
C GLN A 133 -1.74 -11.71 6.01
N LYS A 134 -1.36 -12.44 4.95
CA LYS A 134 0.05 -12.76 4.70
C LYS A 134 0.86 -11.51 4.38
N CYS A 135 0.30 -10.59 3.58
CA CYS A 135 0.92 -9.29 3.38
C CYS A 135 1.04 -8.51 4.69
N CYS A 136 -0.02 -8.48 5.52
CA CYS A 136 -0.03 -7.77 6.80
C CYS A 136 0.85 -8.45 7.89
N GLY A 137 0.98 -9.77 7.84
CA GLY A 137 1.66 -10.61 8.83
C GLY A 137 3.16 -10.74 8.61
N LEU A 138 3.67 -10.27 7.48
CA LEU A 138 5.10 -10.00 7.30
C LEU A 138 5.58 -8.79 8.13
N TYR A 139 4.67 -7.99 8.71
CA TYR A 139 5.03 -6.79 9.48
C TYR A 139 5.07 -6.99 11.00
N ALA A 140 4.93 -8.23 11.48
CA ALA A 140 5.07 -8.56 12.89
C ALA A 140 6.46 -9.20 13.15
N ALA A 141 7.45 -8.35 13.45
CA ALA A 141 8.77 -8.69 14.02
C ALA A 141 9.89 -9.18 13.07
N SER A 142 10.15 -8.47 11.96
CA SER A 142 11.38 -8.61 11.15
C SER A 142 11.75 -7.28 10.48
N ALA A 143 12.91 -7.21 9.83
CA ALA A 143 13.35 -6.08 8.99
C ALA A 143 12.28 -5.52 8.02
N ASP A 144 11.23 -6.29 7.73
CA ASP A 144 10.08 -5.89 6.93
C ASP A 144 9.23 -4.78 7.59
N THR A 145 9.16 -4.70 8.93
CA THR A 145 8.54 -3.56 9.64
C THR A 145 9.33 -2.27 9.40
N CYS A 146 10.67 -2.34 9.34
CA CYS A 146 11.52 -1.17 9.13
C CYS A 146 11.31 -0.55 7.75
N ILE A 147 11.34 -1.39 6.72
CA ILE A 147 11.14 -0.96 5.33
C ILE A 147 9.77 -0.27 5.19
N HIS A 148 8.71 -0.82 5.79
CA HIS A 148 7.41 -0.16 5.77
C HIS A 148 7.41 1.19 6.49
N CYS A 149 8.08 1.31 7.65
CA CYS A 149 8.23 2.59 8.34
C CYS A 149 8.99 3.63 7.51
N ILE A 150 10.05 3.23 6.80
CA ILE A 150 10.77 4.11 5.87
C ILE A 150 9.81 4.56 4.76
N CYS A 151 9.08 3.64 4.15
CA CYS A 151 8.08 3.96 3.11
C CYS A 151 7.06 5.00 3.59
N LEU A 152 6.50 4.79 4.79
CA LEU A 152 5.56 5.73 5.42
C LEU A 152 6.20 7.09 5.71
N HIS A 153 7.46 7.13 6.15
CA HIS A 153 8.19 8.37 6.40
C HIS A 153 8.43 9.16 5.12
N GLU A 154 8.90 8.49 4.07
CA GLU A 154 9.34 9.12 2.83
C GLU A 154 8.17 9.63 1.97
N SER A 155 7.04 8.91 1.97
CA SER A 155 5.95 9.21 1.03
C SER A 155 4.54 8.99 1.59
N GLY A 156 4.40 8.64 2.88
CA GLY A 156 3.17 8.04 3.38
C GLY A 156 2.88 6.67 2.75
N CYS A 157 3.93 6.02 2.23
CA CYS A 157 3.91 4.81 1.43
C CYS A 157 3.00 4.90 0.20
N LYS A 158 3.24 5.94 -0.60
CA LYS A 158 2.48 6.26 -1.82
C LYS A 158 3.41 6.46 -3.03
N PRO A 159 2.91 6.20 -4.26
CA PRO A 159 3.65 6.52 -5.48
C PRO A 159 3.54 8.02 -5.77
N VAL A 160 4.35 8.84 -5.09
CA VAL A 160 4.29 10.31 -5.18
C VAL A 160 4.97 10.89 -6.43
N GLY A 161 5.54 10.05 -7.31
CA GLY A 161 6.34 10.52 -8.43
C GLY A 161 7.68 11.09 -7.95
N CYS A 162 8.24 12.06 -8.68
CA CYS A 162 9.55 12.63 -8.36
C CYS A 162 9.46 14.06 -7.87
N GLU A 163 10.16 14.34 -6.77
CA GLU A 163 10.24 15.65 -6.15
C GLU A 163 11.70 16.13 -6.08
N MET A 164 11.91 17.45 -6.15
CA MET A 164 13.25 18.03 -6.01
C MET A 164 13.66 18.06 -4.54
N ASP A 165 14.74 17.37 -4.22
CA ASP A 165 15.33 17.26 -2.90
C ASP A 165 16.86 17.47 -2.93
N VAL A 166 17.32 18.50 -2.20
CA VAL A 166 18.72 18.95 -2.10
C VAL A 166 19.46 18.90 -3.45
N GLY A 167 18.94 19.61 -4.46
CA GLY A 167 19.60 19.76 -5.76
C GLY A 167 19.53 18.53 -6.68
N SER A 168 18.77 17.49 -6.32
CA SER A 168 18.54 16.30 -7.13
C SER A 168 17.08 15.85 -7.06
N LEU A 169 16.64 14.99 -7.97
CA LEU A 169 15.31 14.38 -7.87
C LEU A 169 15.36 13.14 -6.97
N SER A 170 14.37 13.03 -6.09
CA SER A 170 14.03 11.84 -5.30
C SER A 170 12.66 11.33 -5.75
N CYS A 171 12.48 10.02 -5.88
CA CYS A 171 11.26 9.47 -6.48
C CYS A 171 10.57 8.38 -5.65
N GLY A 172 9.24 8.37 -5.73
CA GLY A 172 8.35 7.28 -5.38
C GLY A 172 8.30 6.92 -3.90
N TYR A 173 8.00 5.66 -3.63
CA TYR A 173 7.64 5.15 -2.30
C TYR A 173 8.70 5.43 -1.21
N TYR A 174 9.97 5.43 -1.61
CA TYR A 174 11.11 5.58 -0.70
C TYR A 174 11.99 6.78 -1.07
N GLN A 175 11.50 7.72 -1.89
CA GLN A 175 12.25 8.91 -2.32
C GLN A 175 13.66 8.56 -2.87
N ILE A 176 13.72 7.49 -3.68
CA ILE A 176 14.98 6.92 -4.21
C ILE A 176 15.59 7.90 -5.21
N LYS A 177 16.86 8.28 -5.01
CA LYS A 177 17.67 9.06 -5.96
C LYS A 177 18.29 8.17 -7.04
N LEU A 178 18.60 8.73 -8.20
CA LEU A 178 19.19 7.98 -9.33
C LEU A 178 20.47 7.19 -8.96
N PRO A 179 21.47 7.76 -8.23
CA PRO A 179 22.66 7.00 -7.84
C PRO A 179 22.35 5.81 -6.91
N TYR A 180 21.34 5.95 -6.04
CA TYR A 180 20.89 4.86 -5.17
C TYR A 180 20.35 3.69 -6.02
N TYR A 181 19.59 4.00 -7.08
CA TYR A 181 19.03 3.00 -8.00
C TYR A 181 20.10 2.26 -8.81
N GLU A 182 21.17 2.96 -9.22
CA GLU A 182 22.34 2.33 -9.85
C GLU A 182 23.00 1.33 -8.88
N ASP A 183 23.21 1.76 -7.64
CA ASP A 183 23.88 0.95 -6.62
C ASP A 183 23.09 -0.28 -6.17
N CYS A 184 21.76 -0.20 -6.19
CA CYS A 184 20.90 -1.34 -5.90
C CYS A 184 20.76 -2.34 -7.06
N GLY A 185 21.49 -2.12 -8.17
CA GLY A 185 21.56 -3.04 -9.31
C GLY A 185 20.46 -2.83 -10.35
N THR A 186 19.78 -1.68 -10.36
CA THR A 186 18.78 -1.30 -11.35
C THR A 186 17.61 -2.31 -11.53
N PRO A 187 16.94 -2.75 -10.45
CA PRO A 187 15.86 -3.74 -10.55
C PRO A 187 14.75 -3.26 -11.48
N GLY A 188 14.15 -4.22 -12.19
CA GLY A 188 13.05 -3.96 -13.11
C GLY A 188 13.44 -3.27 -14.43
N ARG A 189 14.70 -2.85 -14.63
CA ARG A 189 15.18 -2.25 -15.89
C ARG A 189 15.16 -3.27 -17.03
N LYS A 190 14.55 -2.90 -18.16
CA LYS A 190 14.51 -3.73 -19.37
C LYS A 190 15.78 -3.53 -20.21
N SER A 191 16.12 -4.54 -21.02
CA SER A 191 17.25 -4.43 -21.95
C SER A 191 17.03 -3.26 -22.93
N GLY A 192 18.02 -2.37 -23.04
CA GLY A 192 17.95 -1.16 -23.86
C GLY A 192 17.11 -0.01 -23.29
N GLU A 193 16.52 -0.15 -22.09
CA GLU A 193 15.76 0.93 -21.45
C GLU A 193 16.70 2.00 -20.89
N ASP A 194 16.34 3.27 -21.10
CA ASP A 194 17.00 4.42 -20.49
C ASP A 194 16.98 4.31 -18.96
N LEU A 195 18.12 4.62 -18.34
CA LEU A 195 18.31 4.42 -16.90
C LEU A 195 17.39 5.33 -16.08
N THR A 196 17.19 6.59 -16.50
CA THR A 196 16.32 7.53 -15.80
C THR A 196 14.87 7.07 -15.85
N THR A 197 14.44 6.56 -17.00
CA THR A 197 13.10 6.02 -17.21
C THR A 197 12.85 4.78 -16.34
N ALA A 198 13.80 3.84 -16.33
CA ALA A 198 13.72 2.64 -15.50
C ALA A 198 13.71 2.97 -14.00
N TRP A 199 14.55 3.92 -13.57
CA TRP A 199 14.61 4.40 -12.19
C TRP A 199 13.28 4.97 -11.73
N LYS A 200 12.72 5.95 -12.45
CA LYS A 200 11.44 6.58 -12.07
C LYS A 200 10.32 5.55 -11.98
N ARG A 201 10.23 4.66 -12.98
CA ARG A 201 9.24 3.58 -13.01
C ARG A 201 9.41 2.59 -11.86
N CYS A 202 10.64 2.25 -11.49
CA CYS A 202 10.91 1.35 -10.36
C CYS A 202 10.63 2.03 -9.02
N ALA A 203 10.95 3.32 -8.89
CA ALA A 203 10.72 4.09 -7.69
C ALA A 203 9.21 4.22 -7.37
N ASP A 204 8.37 4.40 -8.39
CA ASP A 204 6.90 4.43 -8.27
C ASP A 204 6.24 3.03 -8.25
N ASP A 205 7.03 1.96 -8.22
CA ASP A 205 6.56 0.58 -8.07
C ASP A 205 6.97 0.07 -6.69
N TYR A 206 6.01 -0.22 -5.81
CA TYR A 206 6.31 -0.60 -4.43
C TYR A 206 7.22 -1.83 -4.35
N ASN A 207 6.97 -2.84 -5.17
CA ASN A 207 7.75 -4.09 -5.14
C ASN A 207 9.17 -3.87 -5.67
N CYS A 208 9.31 -3.11 -6.77
CA CYS A 208 10.60 -2.80 -7.38
C CYS A 208 11.45 -1.90 -6.48
N SER A 209 10.86 -0.85 -5.92
CA SER A 209 11.53 0.06 -5.00
C SER A 209 11.91 -0.63 -3.69
N THR A 210 11.04 -1.48 -3.13
CA THR A 210 11.37 -2.36 -1.98
C THR A 210 12.54 -3.29 -2.30
N GLN A 211 12.55 -3.90 -3.49
CA GLN A 211 13.68 -4.72 -3.95
C GLN A 211 14.98 -3.91 -4.02
N CYS A 212 14.91 -2.67 -4.52
CA CYS A 212 16.04 -1.76 -4.59
C CYS A 212 16.57 -1.41 -3.20
N VAL A 213 15.71 -0.99 -2.27
CA VAL A 213 16.12 -0.67 -0.88
C VAL A 213 16.78 -1.89 -0.23
N ASN A 214 16.17 -3.07 -0.33
CA ASN A 214 16.74 -4.30 0.21
C ASN A 214 18.10 -4.65 -0.40
N ALA A 215 18.26 -4.49 -1.72
CA ALA A 215 19.53 -4.75 -2.40
C ALA A 215 20.62 -3.75 -2.00
N TYR A 216 20.28 -2.46 -1.85
CA TYR A 216 21.19 -1.42 -1.40
C TYR A 216 21.65 -1.65 0.04
N VAL A 217 20.70 -1.89 0.97
CA VAL A 217 21.01 -2.21 2.37
C VAL A 217 21.88 -3.46 2.44
N LYS A 218 21.54 -4.52 1.68
CA LYS A 218 22.37 -5.74 1.62
C LYS A 218 23.81 -5.44 1.16
N ARG A 219 23.98 -4.53 0.20
CA ARG A 219 25.29 -4.14 -0.33
C ARG A 219 26.13 -3.36 0.68
N TYR A 220 25.52 -2.45 1.44
CA TYR A 220 26.26 -1.50 2.27
C TYR A 220 26.22 -1.77 3.79
N LYS A 221 25.31 -2.61 4.29
CA LYS A 221 25.15 -2.86 5.74
C LYS A 221 26.41 -3.34 6.46
N GLY A 222 27.31 -4.04 5.76
CA GLY A 222 28.58 -4.49 6.33
C GLY A 222 29.50 -3.33 6.74
N GLY A 223 29.34 -2.17 6.13
CA GLY A 223 30.05 -0.94 6.50
C GLY A 223 29.52 -0.27 7.77
N CYS A 224 28.29 -0.61 8.19
CA CYS A 224 27.63 -0.03 9.38
C CYS A 224 27.79 -0.91 10.63
N SER A 225 28.42 -2.10 10.53
CA SER A 225 28.42 -3.09 11.61
C SER A 225 29.23 -2.68 12.86
N SER A 226 29.96 -1.57 12.83
CA SER A 226 30.71 -1.02 13.96
C SER A 226 29.91 -0.04 14.83
N THR A 227 28.67 0.34 14.44
CA THR A 227 27.90 1.38 15.14
C THR A 227 27.11 0.87 16.33
N GLY A 228 26.87 -0.44 16.44
CA GLY A 228 26.05 -1.04 17.51
C GLY A 228 24.55 -0.72 17.40
N GLU A 229 24.12 -0.17 16.26
CA GLU A 229 22.73 0.16 15.94
C GLU A 229 21.92 -1.12 15.62
N GLY A 230 20.62 -1.12 15.94
CA GLY A 230 19.72 -2.23 15.59
C GLY A 230 19.48 -2.31 14.07
N GLU A 231 18.93 -3.41 13.55
CA GLU A 231 18.78 -3.63 12.09
C GLU A 231 18.05 -2.52 11.31
N CYS A 232 17.25 -1.68 11.98
CA CYS A 232 16.52 -0.57 11.37
C CYS A 232 17.14 0.81 11.63
N GLN A 233 17.96 0.94 12.68
CA GLN A 233 18.62 2.20 13.06
C GLN A 233 19.86 2.39 12.19
#